data_AF-A0A2D7MEG8-F1
#
_entry.id   AF-A0A2D7MEG8-F1
#
_cell.length_a   1.000
_cell.length_b   1.000
_cell.length_c   1.000
_cell.angle_alpha   90.00
_cell.angle_beta   90.00
_cell.angle_gamma   90.00
#
_symmetry.space_group_name_H-M   'P 1'
#
loop_
_entity.id
_entity.type
_entity.pdbx_description
1 polymer ?
#
loop_
_entity_poly.entity_id
_entity_poly.type
_entity_poly.pdbx_seq_one_letter_code
_entity_poly.pdbx_strand_id
1 'polypeptide(L)'
;MKSFIASIFLINIIFAQSRASGRLYNAQDEYDKYSSVGNLGLTVTNFGILGNGWNRMENGNINPSCQYKQNTEIIREQIEHFSYCGLWIGGIVNGQRRVSTAIVDGVFESGSEGFEMFAETPIRIQSSIASTTQDSMAKYYSPYAVSHQDMISSFKDYSDVIIPNHTPLGLDIHLEAYAWNYSYADAFVILNYNLKNVSEDTIKNIYAGIWADASIANFNYTDYYTPGGGFTWYDNLNGFDQSLDISGFKRDIA
;
A
#
# COMPACT_ATOMS: atom_id res chain seq x y z
N MET A 1 -40.23 -32.86 67.57
CA MET A 1 -40.43 -32.53 66.15
C MET A 1 -39.20 -31.79 65.66
N LYS A 2 -38.46 -32.37 64.70
CA LYS A 2 -37.19 -31.85 64.20
C LYS A 2 -37.46 -30.68 63.24
N SER A 3 -36.86 -29.53 63.54
CA SER A 3 -36.86 -28.32 62.71
C SER A 3 -36.06 -28.57 61.42
N PHE A 4 -36.67 -28.31 60.26
CA PHE A 4 -36.02 -28.35 58.96
C PHE A 4 -35.63 -26.91 58.57
N ILE A 5 -34.34 -26.64 58.48
CA ILE A 5 -33.80 -25.38 57.98
C ILE A 5 -33.67 -25.52 56.46
N ALA A 6 -34.47 -24.77 55.71
CA ALA A 6 -34.37 -24.68 54.25
C ALA A 6 -33.43 -23.52 53.88
N SER A 7 -32.22 -23.85 53.40
CA SER A 7 -31.29 -22.87 52.83
C SER A 7 -31.70 -22.54 51.40
N ILE A 8 -32.10 -21.28 51.16
CA ILE A 8 -32.39 -20.73 49.84
C ILE A 8 -31.06 -20.31 49.19
N PHE A 9 -30.68 -20.96 48.09
CA PHE A 9 -29.59 -20.50 47.23
C PHE A 9 -30.14 -19.50 46.21
N LEU A 10 -29.77 -18.22 46.34
CA LEU A 10 -29.98 -17.21 45.29
C LEU A 10 -28.85 -17.36 44.25
N ILE A 11 -29.19 -17.80 43.04
CA ILE A 11 -28.30 -17.72 41.88
C ILE A 11 -28.49 -16.35 41.24
N ASN A 12 -27.50 -15.47 41.40
CA ASN A 12 -27.44 -14.21 40.64
C ASN A 12 -27.00 -14.54 39.20
N ILE A 13 -27.96 -14.58 38.28
CA ILE A 13 -27.68 -14.63 36.84
C ILE A 13 -27.27 -13.21 36.42
N ILE A 14 -25.96 -12.97 36.32
CA ILE A 14 -25.42 -11.78 35.67
C ILE A 14 -25.70 -11.96 34.17
N PHE A 15 -26.71 -11.28 33.65
CA PHE A 15 -26.83 -11.05 32.22
C PHE A 15 -25.67 -10.13 31.81
N ALA A 16 -24.53 -10.74 31.44
CA ALA A 16 -23.56 -10.05 30.62
C ALA A 16 -24.26 -9.79 29.28
N GLN A 17 -24.77 -8.56 29.10
CA GLN A 17 -24.96 -8.03 27.76
C GLN A 17 -23.58 -8.04 27.12
N SER A 18 -23.28 -9.07 26.33
CA SER A 18 -22.27 -8.93 25.30
C SER A 18 -22.73 -7.75 24.47
N ARG A 19 -22.04 -6.61 24.61
CA ARG A 19 -22.03 -5.61 23.55
C ARG A 19 -21.63 -6.40 22.33
N ALA A 20 -22.56 -6.57 21.39
CA ALA A 20 -22.22 -6.95 20.05
C ALA A 20 -21.26 -5.86 19.56
N SER A 21 -19.96 -6.11 19.68
CA SER A 21 -18.93 -5.40 18.95
C SER A 21 -19.14 -5.75 17.49
N GLY A 22 -20.08 -5.04 16.87
CA GLY A 22 -20.11 -4.89 15.43
C GLY A 22 -18.89 -4.09 14.99
N ARG A 23 -17.69 -4.68 15.13
CA ARG A 23 -16.58 -4.33 14.27
C ARG A 23 -16.93 -4.98 12.92
N LEU A 24 -17.38 -4.18 11.97
CA LEU A 24 -17.17 -4.53 10.57
C LEU A 24 -15.66 -4.76 10.46
N TYR A 25 -15.24 -6.02 10.24
CA TYR A 25 -13.83 -6.37 10.17
C TYR A 25 -13.24 -5.72 8.91
N ASN A 26 -12.66 -4.53 9.05
CA ASN A 26 -11.58 -4.11 8.14
C ASN A 26 -10.38 -5.03 8.39
N ALA A 27 -9.62 -5.35 7.35
CA ALA A 27 -8.38 -6.11 7.51
C ALA A 27 -7.37 -5.29 8.34
N GLN A 28 -6.40 -5.96 8.96
CA GLN A 28 -5.26 -5.27 9.55
C GLN A 28 -4.41 -4.67 8.44
N ASP A 29 -3.87 -3.48 8.69
CA ASP A 29 -2.91 -2.82 7.80
C ASP A 29 -1.66 -3.70 7.65
N GLU A 30 -1.35 -4.06 6.40
CA GLU A 30 -0.18 -4.83 6.00
C GLU A 30 0.76 -3.93 5.18
N TYR A 31 2.00 -3.82 5.64
CA TYR A 31 3.03 -2.95 5.06
C TYR A 31 4.38 -3.66 4.89
N ASP A 32 4.38 -5.00 4.95
CA ASP A 32 5.57 -5.85 4.98
C ASP A 32 5.74 -6.71 3.72
N LYS A 33 4.88 -6.56 2.72
CA LYS A 33 4.92 -7.35 1.47
C LYS A 33 5.57 -6.55 0.35
N TYR A 34 6.44 -7.21 -0.43
CA TYR A 34 7.13 -6.58 -1.55
C TYR A 34 7.38 -7.58 -2.69
N SER A 35 7.57 -7.08 -3.91
CA SER A 35 7.98 -7.90 -5.06
C SER A 35 9.43 -8.36 -4.90
N SER A 36 9.68 -9.67 -4.93
CA SER A 36 11.02 -10.26 -4.75
C SER A 36 11.51 -11.04 -5.97
N VAL A 37 10.61 -11.44 -6.87
CA VAL A 37 10.97 -12.28 -8.04
C VAL A 37 11.75 -11.53 -9.13
N GLY A 38 11.43 -10.25 -9.35
CA GLY A 38 12.07 -9.41 -10.36
C GLY A 38 13.27 -8.63 -9.82
N ASN A 39 13.91 -7.85 -10.69
CA ASN A 39 14.94 -6.89 -10.32
C ASN A 39 14.39 -5.59 -9.70
N LEU A 40 13.09 -5.29 -9.87
CA LEU A 40 12.44 -4.19 -9.13
C LEU A 40 11.75 -4.72 -7.86
N GLY A 41 12.26 -4.28 -6.71
CA GLY A 41 11.65 -4.49 -5.40
C GLY A 41 10.73 -3.33 -5.04
N LEU A 42 9.44 -3.61 -4.91
CA LEU A 42 8.41 -2.63 -4.59
C LEU A 42 7.59 -3.13 -3.41
N THR A 43 7.62 -2.41 -2.30
CA THR A 43 6.69 -2.66 -1.18
C THR A 43 5.28 -2.20 -1.57
N VAL A 44 4.28 -3.03 -1.29
CA VAL A 44 2.87 -2.76 -1.53
C VAL A 44 2.12 -2.91 -0.23
N THR A 45 1.24 -1.95 0.10
CA THR A 45 0.34 -2.05 1.25
C THR A 45 -1.08 -2.39 0.81
N ASN A 46 -1.89 -2.95 1.72
CA ASN A 46 -3.32 -3.17 1.49
C ASN A 46 -4.17 -1.93 1.77
N PHE A 47 -3.59 -0.73 1.75
CA PHE A 47 -4.27 0.55 1.92
C PHE A 47 -3.71 1.60 0.93
N GLY A 48 -3.21 1.16 -0.21
CA GLY A 48 -2.89 2.02 -1.35
C GLY A 48 -1.56 2.79 -1.27
N ILE A 49 -0.77 2.59 -0.20
CA ILE A 49 0.61 3.08 -0.11
C ILE A 49 1.52 2.09 -0.83
N LEU A 50 2.54 2.65 -1.47
CA LEU A 50 3.65 1.95 -2.09
C LEU A 50 4.94 2.43 -1.43
N GLY A 51 5.89 1.52 -1.28
CA GLY A 51 7.11 1.79 -0.52
C GLY A 51 6.92 1.66 0.99
N ASN A 52 8.03 1.78 1.73
CA ASN A 52 8.05 1.64 3.18
C ASN A 52 8.80 2.76 3.90
N GLY A 53 9.27 3.78 3.17
CA GLY A 53 10.09 4.87 3.73
C GLY A 53 11.39 4.40 4.36
N TRP A 54 11.88 3.22 3.97
CA TRP A 54 13.03 2.54 4.56
C TRP A 54 12.91 2.28 6.06
N ASN A 55 11.67 2.18 6.56
CA ASN A 55 11.42 1.83 7.95
C ASN A 55 11.88 0.41 8.25
N ARG A 56 12.44 0.25 9.45
CA ARG A 56 12.88 -1.04 9.95
C ARG A 56 11.68 -1.88 10.34
N MET A 57 11.57 -3.06 9.75
CA MET A 57 10.54 -4.05 10.04
C MET A 57 10.82 -4.75 11.39
N GLU A 58 9.82 -5.45 11.93
CA GLU A 58 9.93 -6.15 13.23
C GLU A 58 11.07 -7.17 13.27
N ASN A 59 11.36 -7.82 12.14
CA ASN A 59 12.46 -8.77 11.99
C ASN A 59 13.85 -8.10 11.86
N GLY A 60 13.89 -6.76 11.90
CA GLY A 60 15.10 -5.96 11.82
C GLY A 60 15.57 -5.61 10.41
N ASN A 61 14.91 -6.13 9.36
CA ASN A 61 15.23 -5.84 7.96
C ASN A 61 14.56 -4.54 7.50
N ILE A 62 15.02 -4.01 6.37
CA ILE A 62 14.36 -2.93 5.63
C ILE A 62 13.92 -3.52 4.29
N ASN A 63 12.62 -3.52 4.03
CA ASN A 63 12.10 -3.90 2.72
C ASN A 63 12.43 -2.81 1.68
N PRO A 64 12.53 -3.14 0.39
CA PRO A 64 12.75 -2.13 -0.64
C PRO A 64 11.53 -1.22 -0.76
N SER A 65 11.74 0.10 -0.85
CA SER A 65 10.64 1.01 -1.14
C SER A 65 10.31 0.95 -2.63
N CYS A 66 11.31 1.19 -3.48
CA CYS A 66 11.28 0.98 -4.92
C CYS A 66 12.71 0.78 -5.42
N GLN A 67 13.29 -0.36 -5.07
CA GLN A 67 14.69 -0.67 -5.35
C GLN A 67 14.85 -1.36 -6.69
N TYR A 68 15.55 -0.72 -7.62
CA TYR A 68 15.98 -1.39 -8.84
C TYR A 68 17.29 -2.14 -8.63
N LYS A 69 17.41 -3.29 -9.29
CA LYS A 69 18.49 -4.28 -9.17
C LYS A 69 18.62 -4.87 -7.76
N GLN A 70 17.50 -5.19 -7.11
CA GLN A 70 17.51 -5.74 -5.75
C GLN A 70 18.32 -7.05 -5.61
N ASN A 71 18.45 -7.83 -6.69
CA ASN A 71 19.09 -9.15 -6.68
C ASN A 71 20.58 -9.15 -7.11
N THR A 72 21.18 -7.99 -7.39
CA THR A 72 22.59 -7.91 -7.81
C THR A 72 23.55 -8.01 -6.61
N GLU A 73 24.71 -8.64 -6.81
CA GLU A 73 25.82 -8.63 -5.83
C GLU A 73 26.58 -7.29 -5.84
N ILE A 74 26.41 -6.48 -6.88
CA ILE A 74 27.08 -5.19 -7.04
C ILE A 74 26.27 -4.11 -6.28
N ILE A 75 26.54 -3.95 -4.98
CA ILE A 75 25.78 -3.08 -4.07
C ILE A 75 25.57 -1.64 -4.59
N ARG A 76 26.53 -1.08 -5.34
CA ARG A 76 26.44 0.27 -5.93
C ARG A 76 25.35 0.41 -7.00
N GLU A 77 24.79 -0.70 -7.48
CA GLU A 77 23.74 -0.73 -8.48
C GLU A 77 22.32 -0.82 -7.89
N GLN A 78 22.20 -1.04 -6.57
CA GLN A 78 20.92 -1.10 -5.87
C GLN A 78 20.42 0.31 -5.56
N ILE A 79 19.50 0.82 -6.39
CA ILE A 79 19.03 2.20 -6.32
C ILE A 79 17.56 2.23 -5.91
N GLU A 80 17.26 2.90 -4.80
CA GLU A 80 15.90 3.28 -4.41
C GLU A 80 15.43 4.46 -5.24
N HIS A 81 14.18 4.43 -5.68
CA HIS A 81 13.60 5.48 -6.54
C HIS A 81 12.63 6.41 -5.80
N PHE A 82 12.10 5.98 -4.65
CA PHE A 82 11.24 6.81 -3.79
C PHE A 82 11.22 6.25 -2.36
N SER A 83 10.85 7.08 -1.40
CA SER A 83 10.57 6.68 -0.01
C SER A 83 9.15 6.09 0.09
N TYR A 84 8.18 6.86 -0.40
CA TYR A 84 6.77 6.54 -0.42
C TYR A 84 6.15 6.99 -1.73
N CYS A 85 5.18 6.21 -2.19
CA CYS A 85 4.22 6.61 -3.19
C CYS A 85 2.83 6.24 -2.70
N GLY A 86 1.79 6.82 -3.29
CA GLY A 86 0.43 6.42 -2.97
C GLY A 86 -0.57 6.77 -4.04
N LEU A 87 -1.64 5.97 -4.08
CA LEU A 87 -2.76 6.21 -4.97
C LEU A 87 -3.47 7.51 -4.59
N TRP A 88 -3.69 8.36 -5.60
CA TRP A 88 -4.44 9.59 -5.50
C TRP A 88 -5.60 9.55 -6.48
N ILE A 89 -6.82 9.83 -6.02
CA ILE A 89 -8.02 9.86 -6.85
C ILE A 89 -8.81 11.12 -6.54
N GLY A 90 -9.19 11.87 -7.57
CA GLY A 90 -9.98 13.09 -7.45
C GLY A 90 -11.17 13.10 -8.41
N GLY A 91 -12.22 13.83 -8.03
CA GLY A 91 -13.40 13.99 -8.87
C GLY A 91 -14.37 15.05 -8.33
N ILE A 92 -15.50 15.21 -9.04
CA ILE A 92 -16.60 16.10 -8.66
C ILE A 92 -17.81 15.25 -8.26
N VAL A 93 -18.22 15.37 -7.00
CA VAL A 93 -19.40 14.69 -6.45
C VAL A 93 -20.35 15.75 -5.91
N ASN A 94 -21.60 15.77 -6.39
CA ASN A 94 -22.60 16.78 -6.04
C ASN A 94 -22.11 18.24 -6.17
N GLY A 95 -21.32 18.51 -7.20
CA GLY A 95 -20.76 19.84 -7.47
C GLY A 95 -19.55 20.23 -6.61
N GLN A 96 -19.13 19.38 -5.66
CA GLN A 96 -17.96 19.59 -4.82
C GLN A 96 -16.76 18.78 -5.32
N ARG A 97 -15.57 19.36 -5.21
CA ARG A 97 -14.33 18.61 -5.44
C ARG A 97 -14.07 17.72 -4.23
N ARG A 98 -13.84 16.44 -4.48
CA ARG A 98 -13.43 15.46 -3.49
C ARG A 98 -12.18 14.77 -3.97
N VAL A 99 -11.30 14.45 -3.03
CA VAL A 99 -10.01 13.84 -3.27
C VAL A 99 -9.80 12.81 -2.17
N SER A 100 -9.35 11.63 -2.57
CA SER A 100 -8.94 10.55 -1.68
C SER A 100 -7.51 10.17 -2.02
N THR A 101 -6.63 10.16 -1.02
CA THR A 101 -5.22 9.80 -1.20
C THR A 101 -4.73 8.81 -0.14
N ALA A 102 -3.86 7.89 -0.54
CA ALA A 102 -3.28 6.92 0.38
C ALA A 102 -2.22 7.53 1.30
N ILE A 103 -1.48 8.53 0.80
CA ILE A 103 -0.46 9.25 1.56
C ILE A 103 -0.24 10.66 0.98
N VAL A 104 0.29 11.56 1.80
CA VAL A 104 0.90 12.84 1.43
C VAL A 104 2.19 13.02 2.23
N ASP A 105 3.02 14.00 1.85
CA ASP A 105 4.27 14.29 2.57
C ASP A 105 4.01 14.53 4.07
N GLY A 106 4.81 13.87 4.91
CA GLY A 106 4.81 14.04 6.36
C GLY A 106 3.65 13.39 7.13
N VAL A 107 2.77 12.60 6.48
CA VAL A 107 1.62 11.95 7.14
C VAL A 107 1.78 10.43 7.13
N PHE A 108 1.80 9.83 8.33
CA PHE A 108 2.08 8.39 8.50
C PHE A 108 1.09 7.68 9.42
N GLU A 109 0.01 8.35 9.84
CA GLU A 109 -0.96 7.81 10.80
C GLU A 109 -2.35 7.68 10.17
N SER A 110 -2.91 6.47 10.22
CA SER A 110 -4.27 6.18 9.77
C SER A 110 -5.29 7.05 10.50
N GLY A 111 -6.22 7.65 9.74
CA GLY A 111 -7.23 8.58 10.25
C GLY A 111 -6.82 10.05 10.20
N SER A 112 -5.60 10.35 9.76
CA SER A 112 -5.14 11.73 9.49
C SER A 112 -5.52 12.19 8.07
N GLU A 113 -5.63 13.51 7.88
CA GLU A 113 -5.77 14.11 6.55
C GLU A 113 -4.60 13.65 5.66
N GLY A 114 -4.90 13.12 4.47
CA GLY A 114 -3.89 12.56 3.58
C GLY A 114 -3.55 11.08 3.81
N PHE A 115 -4.15 10.39 4.78
CA PHE A 115 -4.14 8.92 4.92
C PHE A 115 -5.59 8.42 4.91
N GLU A 116 -6.17 8.31 3.71
CA GLU A 116 -7.63 8.26 3.52
C GLU A 116 -8.14 6.91 3.01
N MET A 117 -7.25 5.92 2.91
CA MET A 117 -7.56 4.58 2.43
C MET A 117 -7.57 3.59 3.60
N PHE A 118 -8.53 2.68 3.59
CA PHE A 118 -8.74 1.69 4.64
C PHE A 118 -8.68 0.29 4.07
N ALA A 119 -7.87 -0.57 4.68
CA ALA A 119 -7.73 -1.96 4.28
C ALA A 119 -9.04 -2.75 4.40
N GLU A 120 -9.45 -3.41 3.32
CA GLU A 120 -10.61 -4.31 3.31
C GLU A 120 -10.18 -5.77 3.40
N THR A 121 -9.11 -6.14 2.69
CA THR A 121 -8.55 -7.51 2.72
C THR A 121 -7.07 -7.51 3.08
N PRO A 122 -6.55 -8.59 3.67
CA PRO A 122 -5.11 -8.86 3.67
C PRO A 122 -4.56 -8.92 2.25
N ILE A 123 -3.23 -8.80 2.09
CA ILE A 123 -2.55 -9.02 0.82
C ILE A 123 -2.48 -10.52 0.55
N ARG A 124 -3.16 -10.95 -0.50
CA ARG A 124 -3.11 -12.32 -0.99
C ARG A 124 -1.97 -12.45 -2.00
N ILE A 125 -1.02 -13.33 -1.72
CA ILE A 125 0.10 -13.64 -2.63
C ILE A 125 -0.23 -14.89 -3.46
N GLN A 126 -0.02 -14.82 -4.77
CA GLN A 126 -0.05 -15.97 -5.68
C GLN A 126 1.23 -16.00 -6.52
N SER A 127 1.61 -17.19 -6.99
CA SER A 127 2.77 -17.35 -7.87
C SER A 127 2.51 -18.41 -8.92
N SER A 128 2.98 -18.18 -10.15
CA SER A 128 3.01 -19.21 -11.20
C SER A 128 4.22 -20.16 -11.08
N ILE A 129 5.16 -19.91 -10.15
CA ILE A 129 6.32 -20.77 -9.93
C ILE A 129 5.87 -22.03 -9.18
N ALA A 130 6.06 -23.20 -9.79
CA ALA A 130 5.57 -24.47 -9.25
C ALA A 130 6.60 -25.26 -8.42
N SER A 131 7.88 -24.87 -8.43
CA SER A 131 8.96 -25.64 -7.78
C SER A 131 9.69 -24.85 -6.71
N THR A 132 9.67 -25.36 -5.49
CA THR A 132 10.40 -24.78 -4.34
C THR A 132 11.92 -24.93 -4.45
N THR A 133 12.42 -25.79 -5.34
CA THR A 133 13.85 -25.86 -5.64
C THR A 133 14.35 -24.68 -6.48
N GLN A 134 13.42 -23.94 -7.12
CA GLN A 134 13.75 -22.83 -8.00
C GLN A 134 13.56 -21.49 -7.28
N ASP A 135 12.49 -21.35 -6.50
CA ASP A 135 12.18 -20.10 -5.81
C ASP A 135 11.31 -20.35 -4.56
N SER A 136 11.53 -19.53 -3.53
CA SER A 136 10.69 -19.51 -2.33
C SER A 136 9.23 -19.14 -2.61
N MET A 137 8.94 -18.46 -3.72
CA MET A 137 7.57 -18.11 -4.14
C MET A 137 6.73 -19.31 -4.53
N ALA A 138 7.33 -20.48 -4.78
CA ALA A 138 6.57 -21.69 -5.05
C ALA A 138 5.67 -22.14 -3.89
N LYS A 139 5.93 -21.67 -2.66
CA LYS A 139 5.01 -21.87 -1.52
C LYS A 139 3.64 -21.19 -1.72
N TYR A 140 3.56 -20.23 -2.63
CA TYR A 140 2.35 -19.52 -3.04
C TYR A 140 1.83 -19.99 -4.41
N TYR A 141 2.28 -21.15 -4.89
CA TYR A 141 1.88 -21.66 -6.20
C TYR A 141 0.37 -21.68 -6.38
N SER A 142 -0.09 -21.13 -7.49
CA SER A 142 -1.49 -21.16 -7.90
C SER A 142 -1.58 -21.30 -9.42
N PRO A 143 -2.41 -22.24 -9.94
CA PRO A 143 -2.63 -22.35 -11.39
C PRO A 143 -3.38 -21.15 -11.98
N TYR A 144 -3.89 -20.25 -11.13
CA TYR A 144 -4.59 -19.02 -11.51
C TYR A 144 -3.71 -17.78 -11.38
N ALA A 145 -2.43 -17.93 -11.01
CA ALA A 145 -1.51 -16.80 -10.94
C ALA A 145 -1.22 -16.25 -12.34
N VAL A 146 -1.18 -14.92 -12.45
CA VAL A 146 -0.92 -14.20 -13.70
C VAL A 146 0.58 -14.05 -13.93
N SER A 147 1.34 -13.81 -12.85
CA SER A 147 2.78 -13.56 -12.89
C SER A 147 3.56 -14.48 -11.94
N HIS A 148 4.88 -14.32 -11.90
CA HIS A 148 5.71 -15.09 -10.97
C HIS A 148 5.48 -14.66 -9.51
N GLN A 149 4.96 -13.45 -9.29
CA GLN A 149 4.47 -13.01 -7.99
C GLN A 149 3.34 -11.99 -8.17
N ASP A 150 2.14 -12.40 -7.80
CA ASP A 150 0.97 -11.55 -7.71
C ASP A 150 0.78 -11.13 -6.25
N MET A 151 0.55 -9.84 -5.98
CA MET A 151 0.09 -9.33 -4.69
C MET A 151 -1.26 -8.64 -4.90
N ILE A 152 -2.30 -9.18 -4.25
CA ILE A 152 -3.69 -8.80 -4.53
C ILE A 152 -4.36 -8.36 -3.23
N SER A 153 -4.99 -7.18 -3.24
CA SER A 153 -5.70 -6.64 -2.08
C SER A 153 -6.84 -5.73 -2.50
N SER A 154 -7.84 -5.60 -1.63
CA SER A 154 -8.87 -4.56 -1.74
C SER A 154 -8.81 -3.60 -0.56
N PHE A 155 -9.12 -2.34 -0.83
CA PHE A 155 -9.24 -1.25 0.13
C PHE A 155 -10.29 -0.25 -0.35
N LYS A 156 -10.64 0.70 0.51
CA LYS A 156 -11.72 1.67 0.24
C LYS A 156 -11.36 3.04 0.79
N ASP A 157 -11.97 4.08 0.25
CA ASP A 157 -11.72 5.46 0.69
C ASP A 157 -12.72 5.95 1.76
N TYR A 158 -13.65 5.09 2.19
CA TYR A 158 -14.69 5.46 3.15
C TYR A 158 -14.73 4.50 4.34
N SER A 159 -15.04 5.03 5.52
CA SER A 159 -15.24 4.24 6.73
C SER A 159 -16.12 5.00 7.75
N ASP A 160 -16.41 4.35 8.89
CA ASP A 160 -17.06 5.01 10.03
C ASP A 160 -16.13 5.99 10.76
N VAL A 161 -14.82 5.97 10.46
CA VAL A 161 -13.83 6.90 11.00
C VAL A 161 -13.87 8.19 10.19
N ILE A 162 -14.14 9.31 10.86
CA ILE A 162 -14.15 10.63 10.23
C ILE A 162 -12.71 11.15 10.18
N ILE A 163 -12.20 11.34 8.96
CA ILE A 163 -10.91 11.98 8.71
C ILE A 163 -11.11 13.51 8.64
N PRO A 164 -10.35 14.32 9.39
CA PRO A 164 -10.41 15.78 9.29
C PRO A 164 -10.19 16.27 7.87
N ASN A 165 -10.94 17.30 7.45
CA ASN A 165 -10.84 17.95 6.13
C ASN A 165 -11.03 17.06 4.89
N HIS A 166 -11.42 15.80 5.08
CA HIS A 166 -11.63 14.84 4.01
C HIS A 166 -13.12 14.52 3.86
N THR A 167 -13.56 14.33 2.61
CA THR A 167 -14.89 13.79 2.29
C THR A 167 -14.70 12.75 1.19
N PRO A 168 -15.06 11.48 1.44
CA PRO A 168 -14.74 10.41 0.52
C PRO A 168 -15.52 10.49 -0.80
N LEU A 169 -14.95 9.89 -1.84
CA LEU A 169 -15.59 9.66 -3.12
C LEU A 169 -16.58 8.48 -3.05
N GLY A 170 -16.35 7.51 -2.15
CA GLY A 170 -17.19 6.31 -2.01
C GLY A 170 -16.77 5.23 -3.00
N LEU A 171 -15.48 4.89 -2.97
CA LEU A 171 -14.83 3.96 -3.87
C LEU A 171 -14.43 2.67 -3.14
N ASP A 172 -14.82 1.54 -3.73
CA ASP A 172 -14.11 0.28 -3.55
C ASP A 172 -12.95 0.25 -4.54
N ILE A 173 -11.76 -0.14 -4.06
CA ILE A 173 -10.52 -0.14 -4.82
C ILE A 173 -9.91 -1.54 -4.74
N HIS A 174 -9.71 -2.16 -5.89
CA HIS A 174 -9.01 -3.44 -6.01
C HIS A 174 -7.67 -3.23 -6.68
N LEU A 175 -6.60 -3.69 -6.04
CA LEU A 175 -5.23 -3.63 -6.54
C LEU A 175 -4.71 -5.05 -6.78
N GLU A 176 -4.18 -5.25 -7.99
CA GLU A 176 -3.35 -6.40 -8.33
C GLU A 176 -1.96 -5.90 -8.78
N ALA A 177 -0.93 -6.25 -8.04
CA ALA A 177 0.46 -5.96 -8.38
C ALA A 177 1.15 -7.21 -8.94
N TYR A 178 1.77 -7.10 -10.11
CA TYR A 178 2.35 -8.23 -10.84
C TYR A 178 3.85 -8.04 -11.10
N ALA A 179 4.63 -9.08 -10.81
CA ALA A 179 6.07 -9.10 -11.04
C ALA A 179 6.52 -10.38 -11.75
N TRP A 180 7.45 -10.22 -12.69
CA TRP A 180 8.10 -11.32 -13.41
C TRP A 180 9.60 -11.35 -13.14
N ASN A 181 10.22 -12.47 -13.47
CA ASN A 181 11.67 -12.69 -13.40
C ASN A 181 12.25 -13.00 -14.79
N TYR A 182 11.47 -12.77 -15.84
CA TYR A 182 11.97 -12.84 -17.21
C TYR A 182 12.88 -11.65 -17.46
N SER A 183 13.99 -11.84 -18.16
CA SER A 183 14.98 -10.77 -18.42
C SER A 183 14.44 -9.55 -19.16
N TYR A 184 13.28 -9.66 -19.82
CA TYR A 184 12.60 -8.55 -20.50
C TYR A 184 11.50 -7.88 -19.65
N ALA A 185 11.17 -8.44 -18.48
CA ALA A 185 10.05 -8.02 -17.63
C ALA A 185 10.39 -8.03 -16.13
N ASP A 186 11.68 -8.00 -15.78
CA ASP A 186 12.15 -8.01 -14.40
C ASP A 186 12.43 -6.61 -13.83
N ALA A 187 12.37 -5.57 -14.67
CA ALA A 187 12.71 -4.20 -14.29
C ALA A 187 11.50 -3.32 -13.90
N PHE A 188 10.30 -3.88 -13.81
CA PHE A 188 9.09 -3.16 -13.45
C PHE A 188 8.10 -4.06 -12.68
N VAL A 189 7.16 -3.41 -11.98
CA VAL A 189 5.98 -4.04 -11.40
C VAL A 189 4.76 -3.38 -12.03
N ILE A 190 3.79 -4.18 -12.48
CA ILE A 190 2.54 -3.65 -13.02
C ILE A 190 1.55 -3.51 -11.87
N LEU A 191 0.99 -2.31 -11.68
CA LEU A 191 -0.08 -2.05 -10.73
C LEU A 191 -1.40 -1.90 -11.50
N ASN A 192 -2.29 -2.87 -11.34
CA ASN A 192 -3.61 -2.87 -11.96
C ASN A 192 -4.67 -2.47 -10.93
N TYR A 193 -5.23 -1.26 -11.09
CA TYR A 193 -6.28 -0.75 -10.22
C TYR A 193 -7.66 -0.87 -10.87
N ASN A 194 -8.62 -1.46 -10.15
CA ASN A 194 -10.04 -1.39 -10.47
C ASN A 194 -10.74 -0.49 -9.45
N LEU A 195 -11.37 0.57 -9.94
CA LEU A 195 -12.11 1.54 -9.11
C LEU A 195 -13.61 1.35 -9.33
N LYS A 196 -14.35 1.12 -8.26
CA LYS A 196 -15.80 0.95 -8.31
C LYS A 196 -16.47 1.98 -7.41
N ASN A 197 -17.29 2.85 -8.00
CA ASN A 197 -18.17 3.73 -7.25
C ASN A 197 -19.29 2.92 -6.61
N VAL A 198 -19.36 2.95 -5.28
CA VAL A 198 -20.41 2.31 -4.48
C VAL A 198 -21.33 3.31 -3.78
N SER A 199 -21.08 4.61 -3.97
CA SER A 199 -21.98 5.67 -3.51
C SER A 199 -23.22 5.81 -4.42
N GLU A 200 -24.25 6.47 -3.90
CA GLU A 200 -25.44 6.84 -4.68
C GLU A 200 -25.15 7.99 -5.66
N ASP A 201 -24.09 8.75 -5.41
CA ASP A 201 -23.73 9.93 -6.17
C ASP A 201 -22.85 9.59 -7.37
N THR A 202 -23.05 10.29 -8.48
CA THR A 202 -22.16 10.15 -9.64
C THR A 202 -20.88 10.95 -9.46
N ILE A 203 -19.72 10.28 -9.54
CA ILE A 203 -18.41 10.93 -9.62
C ILE A 203 -18.19 11.41 -11.06
N LYS A 204 -18.10 12.74 -11.25
CA LYS A 204 -17.84 13.37 -12.55
C LYS A 204 -16.38 13.80 -12.65
N ASN A 205 -15.81 13.74 -13.86
CA ASN A 205 -14.43 14.14 -14.16
C ASN A 205 -13.44 13.46 -13.20
N ILE A 206 -13.41 12.13 -13.21
CA ILE A 206 -12.49 11.37 -12.39
C ILE A 206 -11.05 11.52 -12.92
N TYR A 207 -10.12 11.74 -12.01
CA TYR A 207 -8.69 11.76 -12.25
C TYR A 207 -8.05 10.80 -11.25
N ALA A 208 -7.05 10.05 -11.71
CA ALA A 208 -6.25 9.19 -10.86
C ALA A 208 -4.77 9.42 -11.17
N GLY A 209 -3.93 9.26 -10.16
CA GLY A 209 -2.50 9.40 -10.26
C GLY A 209 -1.80 8.71 -9.10
N ILE A 210 -0.47 8.68 -9.16
CA ILE A 210 0.38 8.25 -8.06
C ILE A 210 1.11 9.49 -7.57
N TRP A 211 0.93 9.82 -6.29
CA TRP A 211 1.81 10.76 -5.61
C TRP A 211 3.10 10.03 -5.22
N ALA A 212 4.24 10.70 -5.29
CA ALA A 212 5.55 10.12 -5.03
C ALA A 212 6.48 11.11 -4.32
N ASP A 213 7.10 10.68 -3.22
CA ASP A 213 8.29 11.29 -2.65
C ASP A 213 9.52 10.62 -3.27
N ALA A 214 9.97 11.18 -4.40
CA ALA A 214 11.04 10.67 -5.27
C ALA A 214 12.45 10.90 -4.68
N SER A 215 12.66 10.45 -3.46
CA SER A 215 13.95 10.43 -2.78
C SER A 215 14.82 9.29 -3.35
N ILE A 216 15.60 9.60 -4.39
CA ILE A 216 16.48 8.65 -5.10
C ILE A 216 17.80 8.49 -4.35
N ALA A 217 18.18 7.25 -4.01
CA ALA A 217 19.40 6.99 -3.25
C ALA A 217 19.91 5.55 -3.36
N ASN A 218 21.15 5.33 -2.93
CA ASN A 218 21.71 3.99 -2.69
C ASN A 218 22.09 3.82 -1.22
N PHE A 219 21.19 3.28 -0.41
CA PHE A 219 21.43 3.09 1.03
C PHE A 219 22.42 1.97 1.36
N ASN A 220 22.71 1.09 0.41
CA ASN A 220 23.64 -0.03 0.61
C ASN A 220 25.10 0.35 0.30
N TYR A 221 25.32 1.44 -0.44
CA TYR A 221 26.63 1.89 -0.88
C TYR A 221 27.02 3.26 -0.32
N THR A 222 26.06 4.16 -0.15
CA THR A 222 26.31 5.53 0.31
C THR A 222 25.61 5.81 1.63
N ASP A 223 26.33 6.51 2.52
CA ASP A 223 25.79 6.99 3.79
C ASP A 223 25.09 8.33 3.60
N TYR A 224 23.79 8.37 3.89
CA TYR A 224 22.97 9.58 3.79
C TYR A 224 23.33 10.65 4.83
N TYR A 225 24.03 10.29 5.90
CA TYR A 225 24.54 11.24 6.89
C TYR A 225 25.85 11.90 6.49
N THR A 226 26.49 11.43 5.41
CA THR A 226 27.77 11.96 4.93
C THR A 226 27.55 12.98 3.80
N PRO A 227 28.00 14.25 3.94
CA PRO A 227 27.91 15.24 2.87
C PRO A 227 28.56 14.74 1.57
N GLY A 228 27.84 14.82 0.46
CA GLY A 228 28.29 14.29 -0.84
C GLY A 228 28.04 12.79 -1.04
N GLY A 229 27.41 12.11 -0.09
CA GLY A 229 27.00 10.70 -0.17
C GLY A 229 25.87 10.41 -1.15
N GLY A 230 25.63 11.25 -2.15
CA GLY A 230 24.63 11.00 -3.19
C GLY A 230 23.15 11.00 -2.75
N PHE A 231 22.86 11.15 -1.45
CA PHE A 231 21.49 11.34 -0.96
C PHE A 231 21.03 12.77 -1.22
N THR A 232 20.02 12.92 -2.05
CA THR A 232 19.41 14.22 -2.36
C THR A 232 17.94 14.19 -1.97
N TRP A 233 17.57 15.02 -1.00
CA TRP A 233 16.17 15.37 -0.74
C TRP A 233 15.65 16.12 -1.96
N TYR A 234 15.11 15.41 -2.95
CA TYR A 234 14.34 16.02 -4.04
C TYR A 234 12.90 16.36 -3.59
N ASP A 235 12.63 16.29 -2.29
CA ASP A 235 11.36 16.53 -1.60
C ASP A 235 10.69 17.88 -1.91
N ASN A 236 11.43 18.83 -2.47
CA ASN A 236 10.93 20.18 -2.78
C ASN A 236 10.96 20.55 -4.28
N LEU A 237 11.29 19.61 -5.18
CA LEU A 237 11.18 19.81 -6.62
C LEU A 237 9.98 19.03 -7.18
N ASN A 238 8.81 19.68 -7.15
CA ASN A 238 7.62 19.17 -7.80
C ASN A 238 7.79 19.19 -9.32
N GLY A 239 7.77 18.03 -9.97
CA GLY A 239 7.81 17.89 -11.42
C GLY A 239 6.63 17.07 -11.94
N PHE A 240 5.95 17.57 -12.97
CA PHE A 240 5.14 16.71 -13.82
C PHE A 240 6.01 16.29 -14.99
N ASP A 241 6.20 14.99 -15.21
CA ASP A 241 6.74 14.53 -16.49
C ASP A 241 5.66 14.74 -17.55
N GLN A 242 5.77 15.87 -18.23
CA GLN A 242 4.99 16.19 -19.42
C GLN A 242 5.91 16.02 -20.63
N SER A 243 5.33 15.72 -21.79
CA SER A 243 6.09 15.67 -23.05
C SER A 243 6.82 16.98 -23.36
N LEU A 244 6.52 18.06 -22.64
CA LEU A 244 7.17 19.35 -22.70
C LEU A 244 7.58 19.74 -21.27
N ASP A 245 8.85 20.06 -21.06
CA ASP A 245 9.24 20.67 -19.79
C ASP A 245 8.85 22.16 -19.71
N ILE A 246 9.09 22.78 -18.56
CA ILE A 246 8.79 24.20 -18.30
C ILE A 246 9.51 25.16 -19.28
N SER A 247 10.53 24.69 -19.99
CA SER A 247 11.27 25.46 -21.00
C SER A 247 10.81 25.14 -22.43
N GLY A 248 9.78 24.30 -22.59
CA GLY A 248 9.21 23.92 -23.88
C GLY A 248 10.02 22.87 -24.63
N PHE A 249 11.00 22.21 -24.00
CA PHE A 249 11.73 21.13 -24.65
C PHE A 249 10.91 19.86 -24.68
N LYS A 250 10.78 19.29 -25.88
CA LYS A 250 10.07 18.04 -26.08
C LYS A 250 10.91 16.88 -25.52
N ARG A 251 10.38 16.20 -24.51
CA ARG A 251 10.97 14.97 -23.96
C ARG A 251 10.26 13.77 -24.59
N ASP A 252 11.04 12.80 -25.05
CA ASP A 252 10.52 11.58 -25.66
C ASP A 252 10.14 10.60 -24.54
N ILE A 253 9.01 10.88 -23.87
CA ILE A 253 8.49 10.10 -22.74
C ILE A 253 7.41 9.11 -23.20
N ALA A 254 7.51 8.59 -24.44
CA ALA A 254 6.60 7.61 -25.02
C ALA A 254 7.35 6.56 -25.86
#